data_AF-A0A7N0TAK9-F1
#
_entry.id   AF-A0A7N0TAK9-F1
#
_cell.length_a   1.000
_cell.length_b   1.000
_cell.length_c   1.000
_cell.angle_alpha   90.00
_cell.angle_beta   90.00
_cell.angle_gamma   90.00
#
_symmetry.space_group_name_H-M   'P 1'
#
loop_
_entity.id
_entity.type
_entity.pdbx_description
1 polymer ?
#
loop_
_entity_poly.entity_id
_entity_poly.type
_entity_poly.pdbx_seq_one_letter_code
_entity_poly.pdbx_strand_id
1 'polypeptide(L)'
;MIMGAAGSTVYYNLKLRHPTLDMPIIDYDLALLMQPMLMLGISIGVTFNVIFADWMVTVLLIVLFIFTSTKAFFKGLDAWKKETILKKEAARRLEANAGASHDVAYKPLPGDPNSRAQEDIEPVVSLIENVYWKELGLLVLVWLAFLGLQIAKNKTSTCSTVYWVLNLLQIPASVGVSLYEAASLYSGRRKIASNGSDGGEWKLHQLILYSCLGILAGIVGGLLGVGGGSILGPLFLELGIPPQVSSATSTFAMTFSSSMSAVEYYLLDRFPVPYAMYFVCLATVAAFIGQHVVTRLIVTLGRASIIIFILAFIIFVSAISLGGVGISNMIGKITRHEYMGFENLCNYDG
;
A
#
# COMPACT_ATOMS: atom_id res chain seq x y z
N MET A 1 4.90 9.95 -10.10
CA MET A 1 3.45 9.69 -10.16
C MET A 1 2.91 9.07 -8.87
N ILE A 2 3.29 7.84 -8.54
CA ILE A 2 2.71 7.07 -7.42
C ILE A 2 2.91 7.75 -6.06
N MET A 3 4.11 8.26 -5.78
CA MET A 3 4.40 9.04 -4.58
C MET A 3 3.39 10.17 -4.34
N GLY A 4 3.04 10.92 -5.40
CA GLY A 4 2.10 12.03 -5.32
C GLY A 4 0.67 11.58 -5.00
N ALA A 5 0.21 10.49 -5.64
CA ALA A 5 -1.12 9.92 -5.42
C ALA A 5 -1.26 9.25 -4.04
N ALA A 6 -0.21 8.54 -3.61
CA ALA A 6 -0.15 7.91 -2.28
C ALA A 6 -0.16 8.99 -1.19
N GLY A 7 0.64 10.06 -1.34
CA GLY A 7 0.67 11.18 -0.41
C GLY A 7 -0.69 11.88 -0.23
N SER A 8 -1.42 12.14 -1.32
CA SER A 8 -2.77 12.70 -1.22
C SER A 8 -3.76 11.75 -0.53
N THR A 9 -3.62 10.45 -0.77
CA THR A 9 -4.49 9.44 -0.16
C THR A 9 -4.20 9.29 1.33
N VAL A 10 -2.92 9.33 1.73
CA VAL A 10 -2.51 9.38 3.14
C VAL A 10 -3.08 10.62 3.82
N TYR A 11 -2.99 11.79 3.18
CA TYR A 11 -3.58 13.02 3.72
C TYR A 11 -5.09 12.89 3.97
N TYR A 12 -5.82 12.19 3.10
CA TYR A 12 -7.23 11.89 3.32
C TYR A 12 -7.43 10.89 4.47
N ASN A 13 -6.68 9.80 4.48
CA ASN A 13 -6.77 8.76 5.52
C ASN A 13 -6.40 9.29 6.92
N LEU A 14 -5.49 10.26 7.03
CA LEU A 14 -5.14 10.90 8.29
C LEU A 14 -6.30 11.68 8.91
N LYS A 15 -7.33 12.03 8.15
CA LYS A 15 -8.56 12.67 8.66
C LYS A 15 -9.58 11.67 9.19
N LEU A 16 -9.40 10.38 8.91
CA LEU A 16 -10.32 9.31 9.29
C LEU A 16 -9.83 8.61 10.56
N ARG A 17 -10.78 8.20 11.41
CA ARG A 17 -10.53 7.33 12.57
C ARG A 17 -11.06 5.92 12.32
N HIS A 18 -10.59 4.97 13.12
CA HIS A 18 -11.05 3.60 13.06
C HIS A 18 -12.55 3.53 13.46
N PRO A 19 -13.39 2.76 12.75
CA PRO A 19 -14.84 2.76 12.97
C PRO A 19 -15.28 2.14 14.30
N THR A 20 -14.42 1.33 14.93
CA THR A 20 -14.75 0.60 16.17
C THR A 20 -13.78 0.83 17.34
N LEU A 21 -12.64 1.49 17.11
CA LEU A 21 -11.59 1.70 18.11
C LEU A 21 -11.20 3.18 18.09
N ASP A 22 -10.90 3.77 19.25
CA ASP A 22 -10.50 5.18 19.30
C ASP A 22 -9.01 5.36 18.95
N MET A 23 -8.68 5.07 17.69
CA MET A 23 -7.31 5.05 17.16
C MET A 23 -7.27 5.50 15.69
N PRO A 24 -6.11 5.97 15.19
CA PRO A 24 -5.94 6.28 13.78
C PRO A 24 -6.20 5.05 12.90
N ILE A 25 -6.70 5.28 11.69
CA ILE A 25 -6.93 4.21 10.70
C ILE A 25 -5.62 3.60 10.18
N ILE A 26 -4.50 4.31 10.31
CA ILE A 26 -3.15 3.84 9.96
C ILE A 26 -2.56 3.12 11.17
N ASP A 27 -2.20 1.85 10.98
CA ASP A 27 -1.48 1.07 11.99
C ASP A 27 0.03 1.33 11.87
N TYR A 28 0.54 2.23 12.71
CA TYR A 28 1.94 2.65 12.71
C TYR A 28 2.90 1.54 13.17
N ASP A 29 2.47 0.64 14.06
CA ASP A 29 3.30 -0.47 14.56
C ASP A 29 3.52 -1.50 13.45
N LEU A 30 2.47 -1.81 12.69
CA LEU A 30 2.56 -2.65 11.50
C LEU A 30 3.42 -2.01 10.42
N ALA A 31 3.27 -0.70 10.20
CA ALA A 31 4.13 0.04 9.27
C ALA A 31 5.59 -0.03 9.71
N LEU A 32 5.90 0.21 10.98
CA LEU A 32 7.26 0.16 11.53
C LEU A 32 7.92 -1.21 11.44
N LEU A 33 7.14 -2.29 11.57
CA LEU A 33 7.65 -3.65 11.40
C LEU A 33 8.06 -3.92 9.95
N MET A 34 7.21 -3.53 9.00
CA MET A 34 7.32 -3.92 7.58
C MET A 34 8.13 -2.94 6.73
N GLN A 35 8.08 -1.64 7.05
CA GLN A 35 8.68 -0.57 6.25
C GLN A 35 10.20 -0.73 6.08
N PRO A 36 11.01 -0.96 7.13
CA PRO A 36 12.47 -1.01 6.98
C PRO A 36 12.91 -2.18 6.09
N MET A 37 12.27 -3.34 6.25
CA MET A 37 12.49 -4.52 5.41
C MET A 37 12.07 -4.29 3.97
N LEU A 38 10.96 -3.58 3.77
CA LEU A 38 10.49 -3.19 2.45
C LEU A 38 11.48 -2.24 1.76
N MET A 39 12.03 -1.25 2.47
CA MET A 39 13.03 -0.33 1.91
C MET A 39 14.34 -1.05 1.54
N LEU A 40 14.78 -2.01 2.35
CA LEU A 40 15.89 -2.88 2.00
C LEU A 40 15.59 -3.63 0.68
N GLY A 41 14.39 -4.21 0.57
CA GLY A 41 13.95 -4.89 -0.64
C GLY A 41 13.94 -3.96 -1.86
N ILE A 42 13.52 -2.70 -1.73
CA ILE A 42 13.52 -1.73 -2.84
C ILE A 42 14.92 -1.53 -3.41
N SER A 43 15.91 -1.29 -2.55
CA SER A 43 17.31 -1.08 -2.97
C SER A 43 17.84 -2.27 -3.77
N ILE A 44 17.49 -3.49 -3.35
CA ILE A 44 17.80 -4.72 -4.08
C ILE A 44 17.03 -4.79 -5.41
N GLY A 45 15.73 -4.49 -5.39
CA GLY A 45 14.85 -4.49 -6.56
C GLY A 45 15.28 -3.52 -7.66
N VAL A 46 15.68 -2.30 -7.28
CA VAL A 46 16.20 -1.30 -8.23
C VAL A 46 17.55 -1.74 -8.79
N THR A 47 18.41 -2.35 -7.97
CA THR A 47 19.67 -2.95 -8.48
C THR A 47 19.38 -4.06 -9.51
N PHE A 48 18.36 -4.91 -9.26
CA PHE A 48 17.92 -5.90 -10.24
C PHE A 48 17.26 -5.29 -11.47
N ASN A 49 16.61 -4.13 -11.36
CA ASN A 49 16.07 -3.42 -12.53
C ASN A 49 17.17 -3.04 -13.52
N VAL A 50 18.33 -2.62 -13.01
CA VAL A 50 19.50 -2.30 -13.85
C VAL A 50 20.08 -3.56 -14.49
N ILE A 51 20.09 -4.69 -13.79
CA ILE A 51 20.71 -5.94 -14.30
C ILE A 51 19.79 -6.66 -15.30
N PHE A 52 18.49 -6.72 -15.02
CA PHE A 52 17.53 -7.47 -15.80
C PHE A 52 17.20 -6.79 -17.12
N ALA A 53 17.06 -7.62 -18.16
CA ALA A 53 16.63 -7.13 -19.46
C ALA A 53 15.21 -6.56 -19.39
N ASP A 54 14.96 -5.47 -20.14
CA ASP A 54 13.67 -4.76 -20.18
C ASP A 54 12.47 -5.67 -20.42
N TRP A 55 12.64 -6.70 -21.26
CA TRP A 55 11.57 -7.65 -21.58
C TRP A 55 11.18 -8.51 -20.37
N MET A 56 12.13 -8.86 -19.49
CA MET A 56 11.84 -9.62 -18.27
C MET A 56 11.01 -8.78 -17.30
N VAL A 57 11.40 -7.52 -17.11
CA VAL A 57 10.65 -6.57 -16.26
C VAL A 57 9.24 -6.35 -16.82
N THR A 58 9.12 -6.22 -18.14
CA THR A 58 7.83 -6.09 -18.83
C THR A 58 6.95 -7.33 -18.64
N VAL A 59 7.50 -8.54 -18.84
CA VAL A 59 6.77 -9.81 -18.63
C VAL A 59 6.32 -9.92 -17.17
N LEU A 60 7.19 -9.60 -16.22
CA LEU A 60 6.86 -9.61 -14.80
C LEU A 60 5.73 -8.64 -14.46
N LEU A 61 5.76 -7.43 -15.02
CA LEU A 61 4.71 -6.43 -14.85
C LEU A 61 3.36 -6.94 -15.39
N ILE A 62 3.36 -7.53 -16.60
CA ILE A 62 2.15 -8.10 -17.21
C ILE A 62 1.57 -9.21 -16.33
N VAL A 63 2.42 -10.16 -15.88
CA VAL A 63 1.99 -11.27 -15.02
C VAL A 63 1.41 -10.73 -13.71
N LEU A 64 2.07 -9.75 -13.08
CA LEU A 64 1.60 -9.17 -11.83
C LEU A 64 0.27 -8.43 -12.00
N PHE A 65 0.09 -7.67 -13.07
CA PHE A 65 -1.16 -6.95 -13.34
C PHE A 65 -2.31 -7.91 -13.69
N ILE A 66 -2.06 -8.96 -14.47
CA ILE A 66 -3.08 -9.99 -14.73
C ILE A 66 -3.47 -10.70 -13.44
N PHE A 67 -2.50 -11.11 -12.63
CA PHE A 67 -2.75 -11.77 -11.35
C PHE A 67 -3.55 -10.89 -10.40
N THR A 68 -3.11 -9.64 -10.19
CA THR A 68 -3.79 -8.69 -9.30
C THR A 68 -5.18 -8.31 -9.80
N SER A 69 -5.36 -8.08 -11.10
CA SER A 69 -6.67 -7.83 -11.71
C SER A 69 -7.61 -9.00 -11.53
N THR A 70 -7.14 -10.23 -11.77
CA THR A 70 -7.93 -11.45 -11.63
C THR A 70 -8.36 -11.66 -10.18
N LYS A 71 -7.41 -11.54 -9.23
CA LYS A 71 -7.70 -11.64 -7.79
C LYS A 71 -8.68 -10.56 -7.35
N ALA A 72 -8.53 -9.32 -7.81
CA ALA A 72 -9.43 -8.22 -7.51
C ALA A 72 -10.85 -8.49 -8.04
N PHE A 73 -10.98 -9.01 -9.26
CA PHE A 73 -12.26 -9.36 -9.87
C PHE A 73 -12.99 -10.44 -9.06
N PHE A 74 -12.31 -11.54 -8.71
CA PHE A 74 -12.92 -12.59 -7.88
C PHE A 74 -13.35 -12.08 -6.51
N LYS A 75 -12.51 -11.27 -5.86
CA LYS A 75 -12.87 -10.63 -4.59
C LYS A 75 -14.05 -9.67 -4.73
N GLY A 76 -14.16 -8.97 -5.86
CA GLY A 76 -15.31 -8.14 -6.22
C GLY A 76 -16.60 -8.95 -6.32
N LEU A 77 -16.54 -10.13 -6.94
CA LEU A 77 -17.68 -11.07 -7.01
C LEU A 77 -18.09 -11.57 -5.63
N ASP A 78 -17.14 -11.93 -4.77
CA ASP A 78 -17.43 -12.40 -3.42
C ASP A 78 -18.03 -11.29 -2.55
N ALA A 79 -17.49 -10.07 -2.64
CA ALA A 79 -18.05 -8.90 -1.97
C ALA A 79 -19.47 -8.61 -2.46
N TRP A 80 -19.71 -8.65 -3.77
CA TRP A 80 -21.04 -8.45 -4.35
C TRP A 80 -22.05 -9.47 -3.85
N LYS A 81 -21.67 -10.75 -3.79
CA LYS A 81 -22.52 -11.82 -3.25
C LYS A 81 -22.87 -11.56 -1.79
N LYS A 82 -21.90 -11.22 -0.94
CA LYS A 82 -22.12 -10.90 0.48
C LYS A 82 -23.04 -9.69 0.66
N GLU A 83 -22.80 -8.61 -0.08
CA GLU A 83 -23.66 -7.41 -0.04
C GLU A 83 -25.07 -7.70 -0.52
N THR A 84 -25.23 -8.56 -1.53
CA THR A 84 -26.56 -8.96 -2.03
C THR A 84 -27.32 -9.78 -1.00
N ILE A 85 -26.64 -10.70 -0.28
CA ILE A 85 -27.23 -11.48 0.82
C ILE A 85 -27.66 -10.54 1.95
N LEU A 86 -26.77 -9.63 2.40
CA LEU A 86 -27.08 -8.66 3.45
C LEU A 86 -28.27 -7.75 3.09
N LYS A 87 -28.34 -7.24 1.86
CA LYS A 87 -29.51 -6.45 1.42
C LYS A 87 -30.79 -7.29 1.38
N LYS A 88 -30.70 -8.56 0.98
CA LYS A 88 -31.86 -9.48 0.97
C LYS A 88 -32.32 -9.83 2.39
N GLU A 89 -31.40 -10.01 3.33
CA GLU A 89 -31.73 -10.22 4.75
C GLU A 89 -32.30 -8.96 5.40
N ALA A 90 -31.77 -7.78 5.09
CA ALA A 90 -32.31 -6.51 5.54
C ALA A 90 -33.75 -6.29 5.01
N ALA A 91 -33.98 -6.57 3.72
CA ALA A 91 -35.32 -6.53 3.12
C ALA A 91 -36.28 -7.52 3.79
N ARG A 92 -35.85 -8.76 4.04
CA ARG A 92 -36.65 -9.76 4.79
C ARG A 92 -36.95 -9.33 6.23
N ARG A 93 -36.02 -8.67 6.92
CA ARG A 93 -36.26 -8.12 8.27
C ARG A 93 -37.25 -6.95 8.25
N LEU A 94 -37.18 -6.09 7.23
CA LEU A 94 -38.15 -5.02 6.99
C LEU A 94 -39.55 -5.60 6.70
N GLU A 95 -39.64 -6.63 5.86
CA GLU A 95 -40.90 -7.33 5.56
C GLU A 95 -41.46 -8.07 6.79
N ALA A 96 -40.61 -8.71 7.60
CA ALA A 96 -41.02 -9.35 8.84
C ALA A 96 -41.53 -8.33 9.88
N ASN A 97 -40.88 -7.17 9.98
CA ASN A 97 -41.33 -6.07 10.85
C ASN A 97 -42.61 -5.40 10.32
N ALA A 98 -42.78 -5.29 9.00
CA ALA A 98 -44.00 -4.79 8.37
C ALA A 98 -45.18 -5.78 8.51
N GLY A 99 -44.90 -7.09 8.42
CA GLY A 99 -45.89 -8.15 8.63
C GLY A 99 -46.27 -8.33 10.10
N ALA A 100 -45.38 -7.99 11.04
CA ALA A 100 -45.68 -7.95 12.48
C ALA A 100 -46.44 -6.69 12.92
N SER A 101 -46.62 -5.69 12.04
CA SER A 101 -47.28 -4.42 12.36
C SER A 101 -48.81 -4.47 12.30
N HIS A 102 -49.43 -5.65 12.18
CA HIS A 102 -50.89 -5.77 12.17
C HIS A 102 -51.53 -6.27 13.47
N ASP A 103 -50.76 -6.65 14.48
CA ASP A 103 -51.28 -6.90 15.82
C ASP A 103 -50.20 -6.63 16.88
N VAL A 104 -50.46 -5.61 17.71
CA VAL A 104 -50.05 -5.41 19.11
C VAL A 104 -49.76 -3.92 19.35
N ALA A 105 -50.69 -3.27 20.06
CA ALA A 105 -50.53 -1.95 20.61
C ALA A 105 -49.34 -1.90 21.58
N TYR A 106 -48.29 -1.15 21.23
CA TYR A 106 -47.19 -0.87 22.13
C TYR A 106 -47.54 0.28 23.07
N LYS A 107 -47.57 -0.01 24.37
CA LYS A 107 -47.73 0.96 25.47
C LYS A 107 -46.35 1.57 25.77
N PRO A 108 -46.17 2.90 25.73
CA PRO A 108 -44.87 3.49 26.01
C PRO A 108 -44.59 3.49 27.52
N LEU A 109 -43.42 2.99 27.91
CA LEU A 109 -42.84 3.21 29.25
C LEU A 109 -41.80 4.33 29.19
N PRO A 110 -41.65 5.14 30.25
CA PRO A 110 -40.98 6.43 30.21
C PRO A 110 -39.49 6.34 30.54
N GLY A 111 -38.69 7.23 29.93
CA GLY A 111 -37.36 7.63 30.41
C GLY A 111 -36.21 7.43 29.41
N ASP A 112 -35.83 8.49 28.69
CA ASP A 112 -34.64 9.33 28.98
C ASP A 112 -34.44 10.32 27.80
N PRO A 113 -34.47 11.65 27.98
CA PRO A 113 -34.60 12.60 26.87
C PRO A 113 -33.26 13.01 26.23
N ASN A 114 -32.36 12.06 25.93
CA ASN A 114 -31.03 12.44 25.41
C ASN A 114 -30.42 11.58 24.30
N SER A 115 -31.22 10.91 23.48
CA SER A 115 -30.76 10.30 22.23
C SER A 115 -31.29 11.09 21.04
N ARG A 116 -30.64 12.23 20.76
CA ARG A 116 -30.73 12.84 19.42
C ARG A 116 -30.21 11.81 18.43
N ALA A 117 -31.02 11.53 17.40
CA ALA A 117 -30.59 10.87 16.19
C ALA A 117 -29.34 11.59 15.65
N GLN A 118 -28.18 10.98 15.88
CA GLN A 118 -26.92 11.45 15.34
C GLN A 118 -26.80 10.80 13.98
N GLU A 119 -27.04 11.60 12.93
CA GLU A 119 -26.58 11.28 11.58
C GLU A 119 -25.08 10.94 11.69
N ASP A 120 -24.70 9.76 11.20
CA ASP A 120 -23.32 9.26 11.15
C ASP A 120 -22.45 10.16 10.25
N ILE A 121 -22.08 11.33 10.77
CA ILE A 121 -20.97 12.13 10.26
C ILE A 121 -19.73 11.61 10.98
N GLU A 122 -18.90 10.83 10.28
CA GLU A 122 -17.56 10.47 10.76
C GLU A 122 -16.87 11.75 11.27
N PRO A 123 -16.50 11.85 12.55
CA PRO A 123 -15.97 13.09 13.10
C PRO A 123 -14.64 13.39 12.42
N VAL A 124 -14.60 14.47 11.63
CA VAL A 124 -13.36 14.97 11.03
C VAL A 124 -12.48 15.50 12.16
N VAL A 125 -11.50 14.69 12.56
CA VAL A 125 -10.59 15.03 13.67
C VAL A 125 -9.43 15.90 13.15
N SER A 126 -8.85 16.71 14.03
CA SER A 126 -7.64 17.48 13.74
C SER A 126 -6.49 16.55 13.28
N LEU A 127 -5.87 16.87 12.14
CA LEU A 127 -4.78 16.08 11.53
C LEU A 127 -3.62 15.83 12.51
N ILE A 128 -3.29 16.81 13.36
CA ILE A 128 -2.13 16.77 14.25
C ILE A 128 -2.36 15.81 15.42
N GLU A 129 -3.62 15.62 15.81
CA GLU A 129 -4.03 14.83 16.96
C GLU A 129 -4.20 13.34 16.61
N ASN A 130 -4.34 13.03 15.32
CA ASN A 130 -4.44 11.67 14.80
C ASN A 130 -3.07 11.08 14.36
N VAL A 131 -1.98 11.83 14.52
CA VAL A 131 -0.63 11.42 14.10
C VAL A 131 0.18 10.96 15.31
N TYR A 132 0.70 9.74 15.21
CA TYR A 132 1.64 9.18 16.18
C TYR A 132 3.07 9.64 15.84
N TRP A 133 3.44 10.81 16.38
CA TRP A 133 4.67 11.53 16.04
C TRP A 133 5.96 10.76 16.34
N LYS A 134 5.97 9.92 17.38
CA LYS A 134 7.15 9.13 17.74
C LYS A 134 7.42 8.05 16.68
N GLU A 135 6.38 7.34 16.27
CA GLU A 135 6.40 6.26 15.29
C GLU A 135 6.68 6.82 13.89
N LEU A 136 5.99 7.90 13.52
CA LEU A 136 6.25 8.63 12.28
C LEU A 136 7.69 9.16 12.23
N GLY A 137 8.19 9.72 13.33
CA GLY A 137 9.56 10.20 13.44
C GLY A 137 10.59 9.10 13.23
N LEU A 138 10.36 7.90 13.78
CA LEU A 138 11.22 6.74 13.57
C LEU A 138 11.20 6.27 12.10
N LEU A 139 10.04 6.23 11.46
CA LEU A 139 9.91 5.90 10.03
C LEU A 139 10.66 6.91 9.14
N VAL A 140 10.48 8.20 9.39
CA VAL A 140 11.17 9.27 8.65
C VAL A 140 12.69 9.19 8.87
N LEU A 141 13.14 8.89 10.09
CA LEU A 141 14.56 8.71 10.40
C LEU A 141 15.16 7.54 9.61
N VAL A 142 14.49 6.38 9.58
CA VAL A 142 14.94 5.23 8.77
C VAL A 142 14.99 5.60 7.30
N TRP A 143 13.95 6.27 6.80
CA TRP A 143 13.90 6.72 5.42
C TRP A 143 15.05 7.68 5.07
N LEU A 144 15.34 8.65 5.93
CA LEU A 144 16.46 9.59 5.75
C LEU A 144 17.82 8.90 5.84
N ALA A 145 17.98 7.90 6.71
CA ALA A 145 19.20 7.11 6.79
C ALA A 145 19.44 6.33 5.48
N PHE A 146 18.39 5.68 4.95
CA PHE A 146 18.43 5.01 3.65
C PHE A 146 18.73 5.98 2.51
N LEU A 147 18.09 7.14 2.48
CA LEU A 147 18.34 8.19 1.52
C LEU A 147 19.83 8.63 1.54
N GLY A 148 20.36 8.90 2.73
CA GLY A 148 21.76 9.28 2.92
C GLY A 148 22.71 8.20 2.40
N LEU A 149 22.43 6.92 2.69
CA LEU A 149 23.22 5.80 2.18
C LEU A 149 23.16 5.69 0.65
N GLN A 150 22.01 5.90 0.01
CA GLN A 150 21.93 5.87 -1.47
C GLN A 150 22.64 7.05 -2.12
N ILE A 151 22.53 8.26 -1.55
CA ILE A 151 23.26 9.43 -2.06
C ILE A 151 24.77 9.22 -1.92
N ALA A 152 25.22 8.67 -0.79
CA ALA A 152 26.63 8.32 -0.59
C ALA A 152 27.09 7.26 -1.60
N LYS A 153 26.27 6.22 -1.83
CA LYS A 153 26.53 5.17 -2.81
C LYS A 153 26.68 5.74 -4.22
N ASN A 154 25.84 6.69 -4.62
CA ASN A 154 25.90 7.30 -5.95
C ASN A 154 27.19 8.09 -6.22
N LYS A 155 27.84 8.60 -5.16
CA LYS A 155 29.12 9.32 -5.27
C LYS A 155 30.35 8.40 -5.33
N THR A 156 30.15 7.09 -5.12
CA THR A 156 31.24 6.11 -5.16
C THR A 156 31.26 5.39 -6.50
N SER A 157 32.45 4.98 -6.95
CA SER A 157 32.56 4.20 -8.17
C SER A 157 31.84 2.86 -8.04
N THR A 158 31.12 2.49 -9.10
CA THR A 158 30.40 1.21 -9.22
C THR A 158 31.38 0.06 -8.95
N CYS A 159 30.92 -0.94 -8.20
CA CYS A 159 31.70 -2.14 -7.84
C CYS A 159 32.98 -1.90 -7.00
N SER A 160 33.19 -0.72 -6.40
CA SER A 160 34.24 -0.48 -5.41
C SER A 160 33.96 -1.19 -4.07
N THR A 161 35.00 -1.45 -3.26
CA THR A 161 34.83 -1.96 -1.90
C THR A 161 33.92 -1.05 -1.06
N VAL A 162 34.01 0.27 -1.25
CA VAL A 162 33.15 1.24 -0.55
C VAL A 162 31.68 1.10 -0.95
N TYR A 163 31.41 0.82 -2.24
CA TYR A 163 30.05 0.59 -2.74
C TYR A 163 29.40 -0.62 -2.04
N TRP A 164 30.13 -1.73 -1.93
CA TRP A 164 29.64 -2.93 -1.25
C TRP A 164 29.46 -2.73 0.25
N VAL A 165 30.37 -1.98 0.90
CA VAL A 165 30.23 -1.64 2.32
C VAL A 165 28.98 -0.79 2.56
N LEU A 166 28.71 0.22 1.73
CA LEU A 166 27.52 1.05 1.83
C LEU A 166 26.23 0.27 1.58
N ASN A 167 26.25 -0.70 0.67
CA ASN A 167 25.11 -1.60 0.44
C ASN A 167 24.88 -2.51 1.66
N LEU A 168 25.93 -3.14 2.19
CA LEU A 168 25.84 -3.99 3.37
C LEU A 168 25.40 -3.22 4.61
N LEU A 169 25.76 -1.94 4.73
CA LEU A 169 25.36 -1.08 5.85
C LEU A 169 23.84 -0.83 5.92
N GLN A 170 23.12 -1.00 4.80
CA GLN A 170 21.65 -0.92 4.78
C GLN A 170 21.00 -2.08 5.56
N ILE A 171 21.66 -3.24 5.64
CA ILE A 171 21.13 -4.44 6.32
C ILE A 171 21.05 -4.23 7.84
N PRO A 172 22.12 -3.85 8.57
CA PRO A 172 22.01 -3.54 9.99
C PRO A 172 21.00 -2.43 10.30
N ALA A 173 20.90 -1.42 9.43
CA ALA A 173 19.97 -0.31 9.62
C ALA A 173 18.50 -0.76 9.54
N SER A 174 18.13 -1.59 8.58
CA SER A 174 16.76 -2.12 8.47
C SER A 174 16.48 -3.22 9.49
N VAL A 175 17.39 -4.19 9.62
CA VAL A 175 17.24 -5.32 10.54
C VAL A 175 17.21 -4.84 11.98
N GLY A 176 18.03 -3.87 12.36
CA GLY A 176 18.04 -3.32 13.72
C GLY A 176 16.70 -2.72 14.13
N VAL A 177 16.08 -1.92 13.26
CA VAL A 177 14.79 -1.27 13.58
C VAL A 177 13.63 -2.27 13.55
N SER A 178 13.56 -3.14 12.54
CA SER A 178 12.53 -4.18 12.49
C SER A 178 12.67 -5.18 13.63
N LEU A 179 13.90 -5.54 14.05
CA LEU A 179 14.13 -6.43 15.18
C LEU A 179 13.78 -5.75 16.51
N TYR A 180 14.07 -4.46 16.67
CA TYR A 180 13.65 -3.68 17.84
C TYR A 180 12.13 -3.67 17.99
N GLU A 181 11.39 -3.42 16.90
CA GLU A 181 9.93 -3.44 16.91
C GLU A 181 9.38 -4.86 17.11
N ALA A 182 9.98 -5.85 16.44
CA ALA A 182 9.65 -7.26 16.64
C ALA A 182 9.83 -7.70 18.10
N ALA A 183 10.93 -7.30 18.75
CA ALA A 183 11.18 -7.58 20.16
C ALA A 183 10.20 -6.83 21.09
N SER A 184 9.82 -5.60 20.74
CA SER A 184 8.82 -4.80 21.46
C SER A 184 7.42 -5.43 21.39
N LEU A 185 7.04 -5.96 20.22
CA LEU A 185 5.80 -6.71 19.98
C LEU A 185 5.81 -8.06 20.71
N TYR A 186 6.92 -8.80 20.65
CA TYR A 186 7.07 -10.09 21.33
C TYR A 186 7.04 -9.96 22.86
N SER A 187 7.67 -8.90 23.40
CA SER A 187 7.67 -8.64 24.85
C SER A 187 6.33 -8.09 25.38
N GLY A 188 5.30 -7.96 24.52
CA GLY A 188 3.98 -7.42 24.87
C GLY A 188 3.97 -5.92 25.19
N ARG A 189 5.06 -5.20 24.89
CA ARG A 189 5.21 -3.76 25.17
C ARG A 189 4.45 -2.90 24.16
N ARG A 190 4.20 -3.45 22.97
CA ARG A 190 3.33 -2.91 21.91
C ARG A 190 2.37 -4.00 21.41
N LYS A 191 1.18 -3.61 20.95
CA LYS A 191 0.19 -4.52 20.36
C LYS A 191 -0.32 -3.89 19.06
N ILE A 192 -0.33 -4.68 17.99
CA ILE A 192 -0.98 -4.31 16.73
C ILE A 192 -2.47 -4.24 17.01
N ALA A 193 -2.97 -3.02 17.21
CA ALA A 193 -4.33 -2.78 17.66
C ALA A 193 -5.39 -3.15 16.59
N SER A 194 -4.97 -3.31 15.33
CA SER A 194 -5.85 -3.75 14.25
C SER A 194 -6.20 -5.25 14.26
N ASN A 195 -5.49 -6.09 15.01
CA ASN A 195 -5.77 -7.51 15.11
C ASN A 195 -6.70 -7.74 16.30
N GLY A 196 -8.02 -7.69 16.07
CA GLY A 196 -9.03 -7.74 17.13
C GLY A 196 -8.92 -9.00 18.00
N SER A 197 -9.17 -8.84 19.31
CA SER A 197 -9.36 -9.80 20.44
C SER A 197 -8.54 -11.11 20.54
N ASP A 198 -8.09 -11.72 19.46
CA ASP A 198 -7.15 -12.85 19.40
C ASP A 198 -5.71 -12.34 19.36
N GLY A 199 -5.36 -11.54 20.36
CA GLY A 199 -3.99 -11.09 20.63
C GLY A 199 -3.11 -12.23 21.13
N GLY A 200 -3.03 -13.32 20.37
CA GLY A 200 -2.12 -14.43 20.63
C GLY A 200 -0.68 -13.95 20.60
N GLU A 201 0.14 -14.51 21.48
CA GLU A 201 1.59 -14.31 21.48
C GLU A 201 2.15 -14.51 20.07
N TRP A 202 2.67 -13.43 19.49
CA TRP A 202 3.25 -13.48 18.15
C TRP A 202 4.41 -14.47 18.15
N LYS A 203 4.27 -15.58 17.42
CA LYS A 203 5.33 -16.57 17.32
C LYS A 203 6.47 -15.98 16.50
N LEU A 204 7.71 -16.18 16.92
CA LEU A 204 8.92 -15.73 16.21
C LEU A 204 8.87 -16.03 14.69
N HIS A 205 8.33 -17.20 14.31
CA HIS A 205 8.14 -17.60 12.92
C HIS A 205 7.24 -16.65 12.12
N GLN A 206 6.17 -16.10 12.71
CA GLN A 206 5.29 -15.13 12.03
C GLN A 206 6.01 -13.80 11.79
N LEU A 207 6.81 -13.31 12.75
CA LEU A 207 7.57 -12.06 12.57
C LEU A 207 8.66 -12.21 11.49
N ILE A 208 9.34 -13.37 11.45
CA ILE A 208 10.32 -13.68 10.40
C ILE A 208 9.62 -13.75 9.06
N LEU A 209 8.48 -14.46 8.97
CA LEU A 209 7.69 -14.57 7.75
C LEU A 209 7.29 -13.18 7.23
N TYR A 210 6.82 -12.30 8.12
CA TYR A 210 6.45 -10.93 7.75
C TYR A 210 7.67 -10.18 7.23
N SER A 211 8.80 -10.21 7.93
CA SER A 211 10.04 -9.56 7.47
C SER A 211 10.44 -10.04 6.06
N CYS A 212 10.41 -11.35 5.80
CA CYS A 212 10.70 -11.92 4.49
C CYS A 212 9.72 -11.45 3.41
N LEU A 213 8.41 -11.40 3.72
CA LEU A 213 7.39 -10.91 2.80
C LEU A 213 7.56 -9.41 2.52
N GLY A 214 8.01 -8.64 3.50
CA GLY A 214 8.36 -7.22 3.35
C GLY A 214 9.51 -7.02 2.37
N ILE A 215 10.58 -7.80 2.51
CA ILE A 215 11.72 -7.79 1.57
C ILE A 215 11.24 -8.18 0.16
N LEU A 216 10.46 -9.25 0.02
CA LEU A 216 9.94 -9.69 -1.28
C LEU A 216 9.06 -8.62 -1.94
N ALA A 217 8.15 -8.01 -1.17
CA ALA A 217 7.32 -6.90 -1.63
C ALA A 217 8.17 -5.69 -2.03
N GLY A 218 9.25 -5.41 -1.30
CA GLY A 218 10.23 -4.38 -1.63
C GLY A 218 10.96 -4.67 -2.93
N ILE A 219 11.45 -5.90 -3.14
CA ILE A 219 12.17 -6.30 -4.36
C ILE A 219 11.28 -6.11 -5.58
N VAL A 220 10.06 -6.65 -5.54
CA VAL A 220 9.12 -6.52 -6.66
C VAL A 220 8.68 -5.06 -6.83
N GLY A 221 8.42 -4.34 -5.74
CA GLY A 221 8.03 -2.93 -5.77
C GLY A 221 9.11 -1.99 -6.30
N GLY A 222 10.38 -2.25 -5.97
CA GLY A 222 11.55 -1.53 -6.46
C GLY A 222 11.85 -1.85 -7.91
N LEU A 223 11.81 -3.14 -8.29
CA LEU A 223 12.02 -3.60 -9.66
C LEU A 223 11.00 -2.99 -10.64
N LEU A 224 9.76 -2.82 -10.22
CA LEU A 224 8.69 -2.23 -11.05
C LEU A 224 8.58 -0.70 -10.90
N GLY A 225 9.27 -0.08 -9.93
CA GLY A 225 9.14 1.35 -9.64
C GLY A 225 7.77 1.77 -9.08
N VAL A 226 6.94 0.80 -8.64
CA VAL A 226 5.59 1.05 -8.10
C VAL A 226 5.63 1.36 -6.60
N GLY A 227 6.70 0.94 -5.91
CA GLY A 227 6.75 0.92 -4.44
C GLY A 227 6.00 -0.30 -3.88
N GLY A 228 6.48 -0.85 -2.75
CA GLY A 228 5.99 -2.14 -2.23
C GLY A 228 4.57 -2.13 -1.65
N GLY A 229 3.92 -0.96 -1.56
CA GLY A 229 2.59 -0.81 -0.93
C GLY A 229 1.47 -1.59 -1.62
N SER A 230 1.55 -1.80 -2.94
CA SER A 230 0.54 -2.53 -3.71
C SER A 230 0.49 -4.03 -3.36
N ILE A 231 1.62 -4.55 -2.87
CA ILE A 231 1.77 -5.94 -2.42
C ILE A 231 1.40 -6.06 -0.93
N LEU A 232 1.70 -5.03 -0.13
CA LEU A 232 1.36 -4.98 1.30
C LEU A 232 -0.15 -5.00 1.57
N GLY A 233 -0.97 -4.35 0.74
CA GLY A 233 -2.42 -4.31 0.94
C GLY A 233 -3.07 -5.71 0.96
N PRO A 234 -2.95 -6.51 -0.12
CA PRO A 234 -3.42 -7.89 -0.13
C PRO A 234 -2.79 -8.74 0.96
N LEU A 235 -1.51 -8.54 1.26
CA LEU A 235 -0.84 -9.27 2.31
C LEU A 235 -1.50 -9.03 3.67
N PHE A 236 -1.72 -7.78 4.07
CA PHE A 236 -2.36 -7.44 5.34
C PHE A 236 -3.76 -8.06 5.49
N LEU A 237 -4.50 -8.21 4.39
CA LEU A 237 -5.81 -8.88 4.41
C LEU A 237 -5.70 -10.38 4.67
N GLU A 238 -4.68 -11.04 4.12
CA GLU A 238 -4.40 -12.46 4.38
C GLU A 238 -3.98 -12.69 5.85
N LEU A 239 -3.44 -11.65 6.49
CA LEU A 239 -3.13 -11.63 7.91
C LEU A 239 -4.34 -11.33 8.82
N GLY A 240 -5.54 -11.17 8.26
CA GLY A 240 -6.77 -10.92 9.02
C GLY A 240 -6.99 -9.46 9.41
N ILE A 241 -6.17 -8.52 8.93
CA ILE A 241 -6.32 -7.10 9.23
C ILE A 241 -7.56 -6.55 8.52
N PRO A 242 -8.41 -5.74 9.20
CA PRO A 242 -9.57 -5.11 8.60
C PRO A 242 -9.23 -4.37 7.29
N PRO A 243 -10.07 -4.46 6.23
CA PRO A 243 -9.76 -3.88 4.94
C PRO A 243 -9.48 -2.38 4.94
N GLN A 244 -10.17 -1.62 5.80
CA GLN A 244 -9.98 -0.18 5.94
C GLN A 244 -8.57 0.16 6.49
N VAL A 245 -8.12 -0.53 7.53
CA VAL A 245 -6.78 -0.35 8.12
C VAL A 245 -5.69 -0.84 7.17
N SER A 246 -5.87 -2.02 6.59
CA SER A 246 -4.94 -2.57 5.59
C SER A 246 -4.73 -1.60 4.43
N SER A 247 -5.81 -1.02 3.89
CA SER A 247 -5.72 -0.05 2.79
C SER A 247 -4.99 1.23 3.22
N ALA A 248 -5.27 1.76 4.41
CA ALA A 248 -4.64 2.97 4.90
C ALA A 248 -3.14 2.77 5.19
N THR A 249 -2.79 1.71 5.93
CA THR A 249 -1.41 1.37 6.28
C THR A 249 -0.56 1.03 5.05
N SER A 250 -1.12 0.28 4.08
CA SER A 250 -0.39 -0.05 2.85
C SER A 250 -0.13 1.19 1.97
N THR A 251 -1.08 2.13 1.91
CA THR A 251 -0.89 3.40 1.18
C THR A 251 0.10 4.33 1.89
N PHE A 252 0.10 4.32 3.22
CA PHE A 252 1.09 5.00 4.03
C PHE A 252 2.50 4.47 3.75
N ALA A 253 2.68 3.14 3.80
CA ALA A 253 3.94 2.50 3.44
C ALA A 253 4.33 2.73 1.97
N MET A 254 3.33 2.80 1.07
CA MET A 254 3.52 3.13 -0.35
C MET A 254 4.16 4.51 -0.53
N THR A 255 3.80 5.49 0.29
CA THR A 255 4.32 6.87 0.17
C THR A 255 5.83 6.92 0.39
N PHE A 256 6.31 6.28 1.45
CA PHE A 256 7.75 6.21 1.76
C PHE A 256 8.52 5.28 0.80
N SER A 257 7.91 4.18 0.38
CA SER A 257 8.57 3.23 -0.52
C SER A 257 8.68 3.78 -1.94
N SER A 258 7.61 4.36 -2.47
CA SER A 258 7.63 4.97 -3.81
C SER A 258 8.48 6.24 -3.88
N SER A 259 8.58 7.02 -2.79
CA SER A 259 9.52 8.15 -2.74
C SER A 259 10.97 7.68 -2.78
N MET A 260 11.30 6.59 -2.08
CA MET A 260 12.62 5.99 -2.11
C MET A 260 12.97 5.46 -3.51
N SER A 261 12.08 4.67 -4.13
CA SER A 261 12.28 4.21 -5.52
C SER A 261 12.45 5.38 -6.47
N ALA A 262 11.66 6.45 -6.34
CA ALA A 262 11.78 7.63 -7.20
C ALA A 262 13.16 8.30 -7.06
N VAL A 263 13.70 8.40 -5.85
CA VAL A 263 15.06 8.92 -5.64
C VAL A 263 16.10 7.97 -6.22
N GLU A 264 16.00 6.66 -6.00
CA GLU A 264 16.97 5.70 -6.55
C GLU A 264 16.99 5.72 -8.09
N TYR A 265 15.83 5.76 -8.74
CA TYR A 265 15.75 5.89 -10.20
C TYR A 265 16.21 7.27 -10.69
N TYR A 266 16.06 8.32 -9.88
CA TYR A 266 16.61 9.63 -10.20
C TYR A 266 18.14 9.65 -10.11
N LEU A 267 18.72 9.01 -9.09
CA LEU A 267 20.17 8.88 -8.94
C LEU A 267 20.80 8.04 -10.06
N LEU A 268 20.01 7.18 -10.71
CA LEU A 268 20.40 6.41 -11.89
C LEU A 268 20.14 7.14 -13.22
N ASP A 269 19.75 8.43 -13.19
CA ASP A 269 19.43 9.26 -14.36
C ASP A 269 18.41 8.64 -15.33
N ARG A 270 17.51 7.78 -14.83
CA ARG A 270 16.54 7.02 -15.65
C ARG A 270 15.37 7.86 -16.17
N PHE A 271 15.20 9.10 -15.72
CA PHE A 271 14.15 9.99 -16.23
C PHE A 271 14.46 11.48 -16.05
N PRO A 272 13.95 12.36 -16.94
CA PRO A 272 14.06 13.80 -16.80
C PRO A 272 13.14 14.37 -15.70
N VAL A 273 13.72 15.16 -14.79
CA VAL A 273 13.04 15.76 -13.62
C VAL A 273 11.79 16.60 -13.96
N PRO A 274 11.78 17.45 -15.01
CA PRO A 274 10.60 18.28 -15.30
C PRO A 274 9.35 17.46 -15.60
N TYR A 275 9.48 16.37 -16.35
CA TYR A 275 8.37 15.47 -16.66
C TYR A 275 7.90 14.73 -15.40
N ALA A 276 8.84 14.29 -14.56
CA ALA A 276 8.48 13.63 -13.30
C ALA A 276 7.66 14.55 -12.38
N MET A 277 8.06 15.81 -12.23
CA MET A 277 7.33 16.80 -11.44
C MET A 277 5.93 17.05 -12.00
N TYR A 278 5.80 17.18 -13.32
CA TYR A 278 4.49 17.30 -13.98
C TYR A 278 3.57 16.11 -13.65
N PHE A 279 4.06 14.88 -13.79
CA PHE A 279 3.27 13.68 -13.46
C PHE A 279 2.98 13.51 -11.97
N VAL A 280 3.84 14.01 -11.08
CA VAL A 280 3.56 14.04 -9.64
C VAL A 280 2.40 14.98 -9.36
N CYS A 281 2.45 16.23 -9.85
CA CYS A 281 1.38 17.20 -9.66
C CYS A 281 0.05 16.70 -10.23
N LEU A 282 0.05 16.21 -11.47
CA LEU A 282 -1.14 15.68 -12.13
C LEU A 282 -1.76 14.53 -11.33
N ALA A 283 -0.93 13.59 -10.85
CA ALA A 283 -1.41 12.44 -10.11
C ALA A 283 -1.92 12.79 -8.71
N THR A 284 -1.30 13.76 -8.03
CA THR A 284 -1.79 14.27 -6.74
C THR A 284 -3.17 14.91 -6.89
N VAL A 285 -3.36 15.75 -7.92
CA VAL A 285 -4.67 16.38 -8.19
C VAL A 285 -5.71 15.33 -8.57
N ALA A 286 -5.38 14.41 -9.48
CA ALA A 286 -6.27 13.35 -9.90
C ALA A 286 -6.65 12.41 -8.73
N ALA A 287 -5.71 12.09 -7.85
CA ALA A 287 -5.97 11.28 -6.67
C ALA A 287 -6.85 12.01 -5.65
N PHE A 288 -6.65 13.31 -5.43
CA PHE A 288 -7.51 14.09 -4.54
C PHE A 288 -8.96 14.13 -5.03
N ILE A 289 -9.16 14.41 -6.33
CA ILE A 289 -10.48 14.39 -6.96
C ILE A 289 -11.06 12.97 -6.93
N GLY A 290 -10.26 11.96 -7.26
CA GLY A 290 -10.65 10.56 -7.29
C GLY A 290 -11.12 10.06 -5.93
N GLN A 291 -10.38 10.36 -4.85
CA GLN A 291 -10.80 10.02 -3.49
C GLN A 291 -12.13 10.68 -3.13
N HIS A 292 -12.30 11.97 -3.42
CA HIS A 292 -13.56 12.67 -3.13
C HIS A 292 -14.76 12.07 -3.88
N VAL A 293 -14.59 11.78 -5.17
CA VAL A 293 -15.62 11.18 -6.03
C VAL A 293 -15.94 9.76 -5.56
N VAL A 294 -14.92 8.94 -5.28
CA VAL A 294 -15.11 7.56 -4.82
C VAL A 294 -15.85 7.54 -3.48
N THR A 295 -15.49 8.38 -2.50
CA THR A 295 -16.21 8.44 -1.22
C THR A 295 -17.67 8.86 -1.40
N ARG A 296 -17.95 9.89 -2.23
CA ARG A 296 -19.32 10.28 -2.57
C ARG A 296 -20.09 9.14 -3.23
N LEU A 297 -19.44 8.40 -4.12
CA LEU A 297 -20.03 7.27 -4.83
C LEU A 297 -20.35 6.10 -3.89
N ILE A 298 -19.50 5.82 -2.90
CA ILE A 298 -19.74 4.81 -1.86
C ILE A 298 -21.04 5.11 -1.12
N VAL A 299 -21.18 6.35 -0.63
CA VAL A 299 -22.35 6.79 0.13
C VAL A 299 -23.62 6.72 -0.74
N THR A 300 -23.51 7.09 -2.02
CA THR A 300 -24.66 7.12 -2.93
C THR A 300 -25.12 5.72 -3.36
N LEU A 301 -24.19 4.82 -3.67
CA LEU A 301 -24.51 3.49 -4.20
C LEU A 301 -24.76 2.44 -3.11
N GLY A 302 -24.29 2.67 -1.89
CA GLY A 302 -24.47 1.77 -0.74
C GLY A 302 -24.00 0.33 -1.02
N ARG A 303 -22.97 0.18 -1.86
CA ARG A 303 -22.32 -1.07 -2.26
C ARG A 303 -20.83 -0.81 -2.48
N ALA A 304 -19.97 -1.36 -1.63
CA ALA A 304 -18.53 -1.21 -1.75
C ALA A 304 -17.95 -2.09 -2.87
N SER A 305 -18.66 -3.17 -3.24
CA SER A 305 -18.27 -4.09 -4.31
C SER A 305 -18.06 -3.43 -5.69
N ILE A 306 -18.81 -2.38 -6.01
CA ILE A 306 -18.70 -1.66 -7.30
C ILE A 306 -17.31 -1.01 -7.46
N ILE A 307 -16.71 -0.53 -6.37
CA ILE A 307 -15.39 0.09 -6.38
C ILE A 307 -14.33 -0.94 -6.75
N ILE A 308 -14.45 -2.16 -6.20
CA ILE A 308 -13.51 -3.24 -6.47
C ILE A 308 -13.56 -3.60 -7.97
N PHE A 309 -14.75 -3.59 -8.58
CA PHE A 309 -14.89 -3.78 -10.04
C PHE A 309 -14.27 -2.64 -10.85
N ILE A 310 -14.48 -1.38 -10.46
CA ILE A 310 -13.86 -0.22 -11.14
C ILE A 310 -12.33 -0.30 -11.06
N LEU A 311 -11.78 -0.61 -9.88
CA LEU A 311 -10.34 -0.76 -9.70
C LEU A 311 -9.78 -1.93 -10.52
N ALA A 312 -10.46 -3.10 -10.50
CA ALA A 312 -10.06 -4.24 -11.32
C ALA A 312 -10.07 -3.89 -12.82
N PHE A 313 -11.08 -3.17 -13.29
CA PHE A 313 -11.16 -2.71 -14.67
C PHE A 313 -10.02 -1.76 -15.04
N ILE A 314 -9.70 -0.79 -14.19
CA ILE A 314 -8.59 0.15 -14.41
C ILE A 314 -7.25 -0.58 -14.47
N ILE A 315 -7.00 -1.55 -13.57
CA ILE A 315 -5.78 -2.35 -13.57
C ILE A 315 -5.70 -3.18 -14.86
N PHE A 316 -6.81 -3.78 -15.30
CA PHE A 316 -6.87 -4.54 -16.54
C PHE A 316 -6.54 -3.70 -17.78
N VAL A 317 -7.15 -2.50 -17.90
CA VAL A 317 -6.85 -1.57 -18.99
C VAL A 317 -5.38 -1.13 -18.94
N SER A 318 -4.84 -0.88 -17.75
CA SER A 318 -3.43 -0.55 -17.56
C SER A 318 -2.51 -1.69 -17.99
N ALA A 319 -2.88 -2.95 -17.70
CA ALA A 319 -2.14 -4.13 -18.13
C ALA A 319 -2.06 -4.26 -19.64
N ILE A 320 -3.18 -4.04 -20.34
CA ILE A 320 -3.23 -4.09 -21.80
C ILE A 320 -2.40 -2.95 -22.40
N SER A 321 -2.54 -1.73 -21.88
CA SER A 321 -1.86 -0.56 -22.44
C SER A 321 -0.34 -0.61 -22.22
N LEU A 322 0.11 -0.81 -20.97
CA LEU A 322 1.54 -0.90 -20.64
C LEU A 322 2.16 -2.17 -21.22
N GLY A 323 1.46 -3.30 -21.15
CA GLY A 323 1.92 -4.55 -21.75
C GLY A 323 2.04 -4.43 -23.27
N GLY A 324 1.07 -3.79 -23.93
CA GLY A 324 1.11 -3.53 -25.37
C GLY A 324 2.28 -2.65 -25.79
N VAL A 325 2.53 -1.55 -25.07
CA VAL A 325 3.69 -0.67 -25.32
C VAL A 325 5.00 -1.42 -25.08
N GLY A 326 5.10 -2.21 -24.01
CA GLY A 326 6.27 -3.02 -23.71
C GLY A 326 6.58 -4.06 -24.79
N ILE A 327 5.55 -4.79 -25.26
CA ILE A 327 5.68 -5.76 -26.36
C ILE A 327 6.07 -5.06 -27.67
N SER A 328 5.45 -3.92 -27.99
CA SER A 328 5.76 -3.14 -29.20
C SER A 328 7.22 -2.67 -29.19
N ASN A 329 7.71 -2.17 -28.05
CA ASN A 329 9.10 -1.77 -27.88
C ASN A 329 10.05 -2.97 -28.03
N MET A 330 9.70 -4.12 -27.45
CA MET A 330 10.49 -5.35 -27.56
C MET A 330 10.61 -5.82 -29.02
N ILE A 331 9.52 -5.82 -29.78
CA ILE A 331 9.53 -6.17 -31.21
C ILE A 331 10.40 -5.20 -32.00
N GLY A 332 10.32 -3.90 -31.68
CA GLY A 332 11.19 -2.88 -32.25
C GLY A 332 12.67 -3.17 -32.04
N LYS A 333 13.08 -3.50 -30.81
CA LYS A 333 14.47 -3.85 -30.47
C LYS A 333 14.95 -5.12 -31.18
N ILE A 334 14.10 -6.16 -31.26
CA ILE A 334 14.40 -7.39 -32.01
C ILE A 334 14.65 -7.08 -33.49
N THR A 335 13.81 -6.25 -34.10
CA THR A 335 13.91 -5.90 -35.52
C THR A 335 15.21 -5.17 -35.82
N ARG A 336 15.67 -4.31 -34.89
CA ARG A 336 16.92 -3.55 -35.00
C ARG A 336 18.17 -4.34 -34.62
N HIS A 337 18.04 -5.61 -34.22
CA HIS A 337 19.15 -6.45 -33.75
C HIS A 337 19.93 -5.82 -32.57
N GLU A 338 19.23 -5.04 -31.73
CA GLU A 338 19.81 -4.43 -30.54
C GLU A 338 20.02 -5.50 -29.46
N TYR A 339 21.03 -5.31 -28.60
CA TYR A 339 21.30 -6.22 -27.48
C TYR A 339 20.12 -6.20 -26.48
N MET A 340 19.53 -7.38 -26.24
CA MET A 340 18.41 -7.57 -25.31
C MET A 340 18.77 -8.44 -24.09
N GLY A 341 20.07 -8.61 -23.85
CA GLY A 341 20.58 -9.40 -22.73
C GLY A 341 20.65 -8.60 -21.43
N PHE A 342 21.28 -9.20 -20.43
CA PHE A 342 21.51 -8.59 -19.12
C PHE A 342 22.56 -7.49 -19.21
N GLU A 343 22.34 -6.36 -18.54
CA GLU A 343 23.34 -5.31 -18.43
C GLU A 343 24.31 -5.63 -17.27
N ASN A 344 25.57 -5.24 -17.44
CA ASN A 344 26.58 -5.42 -16.40
C ASN A 344 26.58 -4.22 -15.45
N LEU A 345 26.26 -4.46 -14.18
CA LEU A 345 26.23 -3.43 -13.13
C LEU A 345 27.55 -2.62 -13.03
N CYS A 346 28.70 -3.25 -13.32
CA CYS A 346 30.02 -2.61 -13.24
C CYS A 346 30.46 -1.86 -14.50
N ASN A 347 29.77 -2.03 -15.64
CA ASN A 347 30.04 -1.28 -16.88
C ASN A 347 28.98 -0.19 -17.13
N TYR A 348 28.10 0.05 -16.16
CA TYR A 348 27.09 1.09 -16.25
C TYR A 348 27.75 2.43 -15.92
N ASP A 349 28.25 3.11 -16.95
CA ASP A 349 28.59 4.53 -16.88
C ASP A 349 27.28 5.31 -17.02
N GLY A 350 26.84 5.93 -15.92
CA GLY A 350 25.60 6.70 -15.84
C GLY A 350 25.53 7.87 -16.81
#